data_AF-A0A9E5UYF5-F1
#
_entry.id   AF-A0A9E5UYF5-F1
#
_cell.length_a   1.000
_cell.length_b   1.000
_cell.length_c   1.000
_cell.angle_alpha   90.00
_cell.angle_beta   90.00
_cell.angle_gamma   90.00
#
_symmetry.space_group_name_H-M   'P 1'
#
loop_
_entity.id
_entity.type
_entity.pdbx_description
1 polymer ?
#
loop_
_entity_poly.entity_id
_entity_poly.type
_entity_poly.pdbx_seq_one_letter_code
_entity_poly.pdbx_strand_id
1 'polypeptide(L)'
;MPSITKISTALVQANFHWTYVRVYADADGGLYGTGECFFAPGLPAIIAEFGELLQGDEALNIERLVERMRWAASGAGSQSGIIWNAITGIEAALWDLKGKFTGLPVWQLLGGKFRDEARVYLDCHAAGALDAFRRCCR
;
A
#
# COMPACT_ATOMS: atom_id res chain seq x y z
N MET A 1 -12.64 11.15 -13.53
CA MET A 1 -11.89 10.03 -12.94
C MET A 1 -10.86 10.63 -11.99
N PRO A 2 -10.70 10.12 -10.77
CA PRO A 2 -9.92 10.81 -9.74
C PRO A 2 -8.43 10.85 -10.11
N SER A 3 -7.82 12.03 -10.00
CA SER A 3 -6.40 12.24 -10.27
C SER A 3 -5.61 12.33 -8.97
N ILE A 4 -4.40 11.76 -8.95
CA ILE A 4 -3.52 11.75 -7.78
C ILE A 4 -3.07 13.18 -7.49
N THR A 5 -3.32 13.66 -6.27
CA THR A 5 -2.93 15.03 -5.85
C THR A 5 -1.72 15.02 -4.95
N LYS A 6 -1.56 13.98 -4.12
CA LYS A 6 -0.47 13.85 -3.15
C LYS A 6 -0.25 12.40 -2.76
N ILE A 7 1.01 12.04 -2.49
CA ILE A 7 1.37 10.82 -1.77
C ILE A 7 2.12 11.23 -0.49
N SER A 8 1.76 10.65 0.65
CA SER A 8 2.43 10.90 1.93
C SER A 8 2.79 9.61 2.64
N THR A 9 3.86 9.65 3.41
CA THR A 9 4.29 8.52 4.24
C THR A 9 4.15 8.83 5.72
N ALA A 10 3.93 7.80 6.53
CA ALA A 10 4.03 7.85 7.97
C ALA A 10 4.90 6.68 8.45
N LEU A 11 5.93 6.99 9.22
CA LEU A 11 6.81 5.99 9.84
C LEU A 11 6.30 5.71 11.25
N VAL A 12 6.08 4.44 11.54
CA VAL A 12 5.68 3.97 12.87
C VAL A 12 6.79 3.08 13.41
N GLN A 13 7.34 3.48 14.55
CA GLN A 13 8.36 2.70 15.26
C GLN A 13 7.70 1.61 16.08
N ALA A 14 8.01 0.35 15.78
CA ALA A 14 7.65 -0.83 16.56
C ALA A 14 8.88 -1.75 16.71
N ASN A 15 8.76 -3.04 16.41
CA ASN A 15 9.93 -3.94 16.27
C ASN A 15 10.82 -3.54 15.07
N PHE A 16 10.24 -2.96 14.03
CA PHE A 16 10.91 -2.33 12.90
C PHE A 16 10.32 -0.93 12.63
N HIS A 17 10.91 -0.19 11.69
CA HIS A 17 10.29 1.01 11.14
C HIS A 17 9.29 0.62 10.04
N TRP A 18 8.02 0.62 10.39
CA TRP A 18 6.93 0.35 9.46
C TRP A 18 6.58 1.61 8.68
N THR A 19 6.49 1.49 7.36
CA THR A 19 6.19 2.63 6.48
C THR A 19 4.78 2.48 5.93
N TYR A 20 3.89 3.35 6.37
CA TYR A 20 2.55 3.48 5.82
C TYR A 20 2.54 4.52 4.71
N VAL A 21 1.73 4.27 3.69
CA VAL A 21 1.55 5.14 2.53
C VAL A 21 0.10 5.58 2.46
N ARG A 22 -0.13 6.85 2.15
CA ARG A 22 -1.44 7.37 1.79
C ARG A 22 -1.38 8.09 0.45
N VAL A 23 -2.24 7.68 -0.46
CA VAL A 23 -2.45 8.33 -1.77
C VAL A 23 -3.74 9.13 -1.68
N TYR A 24 -3.66 10.42 -1.99
CA TYR A 24 -4.81 11.31 -2.09
C TYR A 24 -5.16 11.53 -3.56
N ALA A 25 -6.45 11.54 -3.86
CA ALA A 25 -6.97 11.92 -5.16
C ALA A 25 -8.16 12.88 -5.02
N ASP A 26 -8.44 13.61 -6.09
CA ASP A 26 -9.38 14.74 -6.13
C ASP A 26 -8.92 15.97 -5.33
N ALA A 27 -9.48 17.13 -5.69
CA ALA A 27 -9.25 18.39 -4.99
C ALA A 27 -9.71 18.25 -3.51
N ASP A 28 -8.92 18.84 -2.61
CA ASP A 28 -9.17 18.89 -1.15
C ASP A 28 -9.03 17.56 -0.37
N GLY A 29 -8.49 16.51 -0.99
CA GLY A 29 -8.14 15.25 -0.29
C GLY A 29 -9.34 14.44 0.18
N GLY A 30 -10.52 14.70 -0.38
CA GLY A 30 -11.76 13.99 -0.03
C GLY A 30 -11.73 12.50 -0.33
N LEU A 31 -10.93 12.08 -1.32
CA LEU A 31 -10.70 10.68 -1.64
C LEU A 31 -9.26 10.29 -1.34
N TYR A 32 -9.06 9.21 -0.59
CA TYR A 32 -7.74 8.69 -0.30
C TYR A 32 -7.75 7.18 -0.08
N GLY A 33 -6.61 6.55 -0.36
CA GLY A 33 -6.35 5.16 -0.01
C GLY A 33 -5.09 5.01 0.82
N THR A 34 -5.02 3.94 1.60
CA THR A 34 -3.92 3.63 2.50
C THR A 34 -3.31 2.28 2.18
N GLY A 35 -1.99 2.20 2.26
CA GLY A 35 -1.22 0.99 2.05
C GLY A 35 -0.03 0.92 2.99
N GLU A 36 0.68 -0.19 2.93
CA GLU A 36 1.81 -0.48 3.80
C GLU A 36 2.95 -1.08 2.98
N CYS A 37 4.16 -0.61 3.21
CA CYS A 37 5.37 -1.19 2.63
C CYS A 37 5.95 -2.22 3.58
N PHE A 38 6.52 -3.31 3.03
CA PHE A 38 7.44 -4.13 3.81
C PHE A 38 8.67 -3.31 4.21
N PHE A 39 9.13 -3.43 5.46
CA PHE A 39 10.16 -2.56 6.01
C PHE A 39 11.46 -2.59 5.20
N ALA A 40 12.03 -1.41 4.94
CA ALA A 40 13.34 -1.24 4.32
C ALA A 40 13.86 0.18 4.59
N PRO A 41 15.20 0.39 4.62
CA PRO A 41 15.77 1.70 4.86
C PRO A 41 15.57 2.63 3.66
N GLY A 42 15.15 3.88 3.86
CA GLY A 42 15.06 4.87 2.77
C GLY A 42 13.77 4.85 1.96
N LEU A 43 12.77 4.03 2.34
CA LEU A 43 11.44 4.03 1.70
C LEU A 43 10.79 5.40 1.58
N PRO A 44 10.80 6.29 2.59
CA PRO A 44 10.15 7.59 2.48
C PRO A 44 10.67 8.45 1.33
N ALA A 45 11.97 8.38 1.04
CA ALA A 45 12.59 9.14 -0.05
C ALA A 45 12.14 8.61 -1.42
N ILE A 46 12.19 7.28 -1.59
CA ILE A 46 11.74 6.62 -2.83
C ILE A 46 10.26 6.91 -3.09
N ILE A 47 9.42 6.83 -2.05
CA ILE A 47 7.98 7.10 -2.16
C ILE A 47 7.72 8.58 -2.47
N ALA A 48 8.54 9.51 -1.96
CA ALA A 48 8.45 10.92 -2.32
C ALA A 48 8.73 11.15 -3.81
N GLU A 49 9.79 10.54 -4.35
CA GLU A 49 10.12 10.60 -5.79
C GLU A 49 9.00 10.01 -6.66
N PHE A 50 8.42 8.87 -6.26
CA PHE A 50 7.25 8.31 -6.94
C PHE A 50 6.01 9.20 -6.80
N GLY A 51 5.85 9.88 -5.66
CA GLY A 51 4.79 10.86 -5.45
C GLY A 51 4.83 12.00 -6.47
N GLU A 52 6.02 12.56 -6.72
CA GLU A 52 6.24 13.58 -7.75
C GLU A 52 5.97 13.01 -9.15
N LEU A 53 6.44 11.78 -9.43
CA LEU A 53 6.25 11.13 -10.72
C LEU A 53 4.78 10.89 -11.08
N LEU A 54 3.94 10.54 -10.10
CA LEU A 54 2.55 10.14 -10.29
C LEU A 54 1.54 11.28 -10.12
N GLN A 55 1.99 12.47 -9.71
CA GLN A 55 1.08 13.59 -9.51
C GLN A 55 0.36 13.95 -10.82
N GLY A 56 -0.97 14.09 -10.74
CA GLY A 56 -1.83 14.37 -11.88
C GLY A 56 -2.23 13.15 -12.72
N ASP A 57 -1.63 11.96 -12.51
CA ASP A 57 -2.09 10.74 -13.17
C ASP A 57 -3.46 10.29 -12.63
N GLU A 58 -4.21 9.60 -13.49
CA GLU A 58 -5.47 8.95 -13.11
C GLU A 58 -5.23 7.78 -12.13
N ALA A 59 -5.83 7.85 -10.94
CA ALA A 59 -5.56 6.93 -9.84
C ALA A 59 -6.07 5.49 -10.05
N LEU A 60 -7.04 5.26 -10.93
CA LEU A 60 -7.70 3.95 -11.06
C LEU A 60 -7.02 2.99 -12.04
N ASN A 61 -6.04 3.47 -12.81
CA ASN A 61 -5.21 2.72 -13.75
C ASN A 61 -3.97 2.12 -13.06
N ILE A 62 -4.20 1.30 -12.03
CA ILE A 62 -3.17 0.81 -11.10
C ILE A 62 -1.99 0.14 -11.82
N GLU A 63 -2.25 -0.81 -12.73
CA GLU A 63 -1.19 -1.52 -13.47
C GLU A 63 -0.29 -0.58 -14.29
N ARG A 64 -0.88 0.45 -14.91
CA ARG A 64 -0.13 1.48 -15.65
C ARG A 64 0.78 2.27 -14.70
N LEU A 65 0.31 2.59 -13.50
CA LEU A 65 1.07 3.33 -12.48
C LEU A 65 2.22 2.48 -11.93
N VAL A 66 1.97 1.18 -11.69
CA VAL A 66 2.99 0.20 -11.28
C VAL A 66 4.09 0.12 -12.33
N GLU A 67 3.75 -0.07 -13.61
CA GLU A 67 4.74 -0.11 -14.68
C GLU A 67 5.48 1.23 -14.82
N ARG A 68 4.78 2.36 -14.69
CA ARG A 68 5.42 3.70 -14.73
C ARG A 68 6.49 3.85 -13.65
N MET A 69 6.19 3.48 -12.40
CA MET A 69 7.18 3.49 -11.30
C MET A 69 8.33 2.51 -11.56
N ARG A 70 8.02 1.29 -12.03
CA ARG A 70 9.02 0.27 -12.35
C ARG A 70 10.00 0.75 -13.42
N TRP A 71 9.51 1.36 -14.50
CA TRP A 71 10.34 1.88 -15.58
C TRP A 71 11.17 3.10 -15.15
N ALA A 72 10.56 4.01 -14.37
CA ALA A 72 11.27 5.17 -13.83
C ALA A 72 12.45 4.77 -12.93
N ALA A 73 12.32 3.67 -12.19
CA ALA A 73 13.37 3.13 -11.32
C ALA A 73 14.30 2.12 -12.00
N SER A 74 14.29 1.99 -13.34
CA SER A 74 15.08 0.99 -14.06
C SER A 74 16.59 1.07 -13.76
N GLY A 75 17.14 2.28 -13.65
CA GLY A 75 18.55 2.51 -13.28
C GLY A 75 18.93 2.03 -11.86
N ALA A 76 17.94 1.84 -10.97
CA ALA A 76 18.12 1.32 -9.63
C ALA A 76 17.91 -0.20 -9.51
N GLY A 77 17.71 -0.91 -10.64
CA GLY A 77 17.51 -2.36 -10.65
C GLY A 77 16.11 -2.79 -10.22
N SER A 78 15.07 -2.07 -10.66
CA SER A 78 13.62 -2.21 -10.34
C SER A 78 12.94 -3.56 -10.63
N GLN A 79 13.69 -4.65 -10.61
CA GLN A 79 13.19 -6.02 -10.75
C GLN A 79 12.93 -6.68 -9.38
N SER A 80 13.46 -6.13 -8.28
CA SER A 80 13.24 -6.64 -6.92
C SER A 80 13.62 -5.62 -5.85
N GLY A 81 13.57 -6.03 -4.58
CA GLY A 81 14.14 -5.28 -3.47
C GLY A 81 13.34 -4.04 -3.07
N ILE A 82 14.04 -3.02 -2.59
CA ILE A 82 13.42 -1.85 -1.96
C ILE A 82 12.48 -1.07 -2.89
N ILE A 83 12.77 -1.05 -4.20
CA ILE A 83 11.90 -0.42 -5.19
C ILE A 83 10.52 -1.08 -5.18
N TRP A 84 10.46 -2.41 -5.13
CA TRP A 84 9.19 -3.13 -5.06
C TRP A 84 8.51 -3.00 -3.69
N ASN A 85 9.26 -2.86 -2.59
CA ASN A 85 8.65 -2.54 -1.29
C ASN A 85 7.93 -1.18 -1.33
N ALA A 86 8.48 -0.18 -2.02
CA ALA A 86 7.82 1.12 -2.22
C ALA A 86 6.61 1.01 -3.16
N ILE A 87 6.78 0.35 -4.32
CA ILE A 87 5.71 0.16 -5.31
C ILE A 87 4.51 -0.56 -4.69
N THR A 88 4.71 -1.66 -3.96
CA THR A 88 3.62 -2.45 -3.35
C THR A 88 2.85 -1.66 -2.30
N GLY A 89 3.50 -0.82 -1.52
CA GLY A 89 2.80 0.05 -0.56
C GLY A 89 1.94 1.14 -1.24
N ILE A 90 2.43 1.71 -2.35
CA ILE A 90 1.64 2.65 -3.16
C ILE A 90 0.48 1.90 -3.86
N GLU A 91 0.74 0.73 -4.43
CA GLU A 91 -0.25 -0.09 -5.12
C GLU A 91 -1.40 -0.50 -4.18
N ALA A 92 -1.07 -0.96 -2.96
CA ALA A 92 -2.08 -1.27 -1.94
C ALA A 92 -2.95 -0.04 -1.61
N ALA A 93 -2.34 1.14 -1.50
CA ALA A 93 -3.07 2.39 -1.30
C ALA A 93 -3.98 2.74 -2.50
N LEU A 94 -3.54 2.51 -3.73
CA LEU A 94 -4.37 2.71 -4.92
C LEU A 94 -5.56 1.74 -4.97
N TRP A 95 -5.38 0.49 -4.55
CA TRP A 95 -6.48 -0.48 -4.45
C TRP A 95 -7.51 -0.09 -3.39
N ASP A 96 -7.07 0.35 -2.20
CA ASP A 96 -7.96 0.87 -1.17
C ASP A 96 -8.73 2.11 -1.68
N LEU A 97 -8.04 3.03 -2.36
CA LEU A 97 -8.64 4.19 -3.01
C LEU A 97 -9.71 3.79 -4.04
N LYS A 98 -9.41 2.82 -4.90
CA LYS A 98 -10.34 2.29 -5.91
C LYS A 98 -11.55 1.62 -5.26
N GLY A 99 -11.36 0.89 -4.17
CA GLY A 99 -12.46 0.33 -3.39
C GLY A 99 -13.39 1.41 -2.84
N LYS A 100 -12.82 2.45 -2.21
CA LYS A 100 -13.58 3.60 -1.71
C LYS A 100 -14.30 4.38 -2.81
N PHE A 101 -13.64 4.61 -3.94
CA PHE A 101 -14.24 5.29 -5.10
C PHE A 101 -15.42 4.50 -5.69
N THR A 102 -15.30 3.18 -5.77
CA THR A 102 -16.33 2.31 -6.37
C THR A 102 -17.40 1.86 -5.37
N GLY A 103 -17.20 2.08 -4.07
CA GLY A 103 -18.08 1.55 -3.03
C GLY A 103 -18.01 0.04 -2.89
N LEU A 104 -16.99 -0.61 -3.46
CA LEU A 104 -16.81 -2.05 -3.43
C LEU A 104 -15.59 -2.43 -2.57
N PRO A 105 -15.66 -3.54 -1.83
CA PRO A 105 -14.48 -4.04 -1.16
C PRO A 105 -13.46 -4.55 -2.18
N VAL A 106 -12.17 -4.41 -1.90
CA VAL A 106 -11.07 -4.75 -2.83
C VAL A 106 -11.15 -6.19 -3.33
N TRP A 107 -11.51 -7.15 -2.47
CA TRP A 107 -11.66 -8.55 -2.90
C TRP A 107 -12.73 -8.74 -3.99
N GLN A 108 -13.77 -7.90 -4.03
CA GLN A 108 -14.78 -7.95 -5.09
C GLN A 108 -14.20 -7.47 -6.41
N LEU A 109 -13.31 -6.46 -6.36
CA LEU A 109 -12.59 -5.95 -7.52
C LEU A 109 -11.54 -6.94 -8.06
N LEU A 110 -11.02 -7.81 -7.18
CA LEU A 110 -10.03 -8.84 -7.50
C LEU A 110 -10.64 -10.20 -7.91
N GLY A 111 -11.88 -10.19 -8.43
CA GLY A 111 -12.53 -11.39 -8.98
C GLY A 111 -13.59 -12.02 -8.08
N GLY A 112 -13.98 -11.37 -6.99
CA GLY A 112 -15.13 -11.80 -6.17
C GLY A 112 -14.77 -12.73 -5.03
N LYS A 113 -15.81 -13.18 -4.33
CA LYS A 113 -15.69 -13.96 -3.08
C LYS A 113 -15.56 -15.46 -3.38
N PHE A 114 -14.50 -16.07 -2.86
CA PHE A 114 -14.26 -17.53 -2.94
C PHE A 114 -14.47 -18.25 -1.60
N ARG A 115 -14.58 -17.52 -0.49
CA ARG A 115 -14.75 -18.06 0.87
C ARG A 115 -15.44 -17.04 1.77
N ASP A 116 -16.17 -17.52 2.78
CA ASP A 116 -16.82 -16.66 3.78
C ASP A 116 -15.86 -16.14 4.85
N GLU A 117 -14.85 -16.92 5.19
CA GLU A 117 -13.86 -16.61 6.23
C GLU A 117 -12.45 -16.95 5.75
N ALA A 118 -11.46 -16.19 6.22
CA ALA A 118 -10.04 -16.45 5.95
C ALA A 118 -9.40 -17.16 7.15
N ARG A 119 -8.81 -18.34 6.93
CA ARG A 119 -8.05 -19.05 7.97
C ARG A 119 -6.76 -18.30 8.27
N VAL A 120 -6.58 -17.91 9.53
CA VAL A 120 -5.36 -17.25 10.03
C VAL A 120 -4.55 -18.24 10.87
N TYR A 121 -3.23 -18.26 10.70
CA TYR A 121 -2.30 -18.92 11.63
C TYR A 121 -1.52 -17.86 12.41
N LEU A 122 -1.14 -18.18 13.63
CA LEU A 122 -0.39 -17.27 14.49
C LEU A 122 1.08 -17.57 14.35
N ASP A 123 1.84 -16.60 13.84
CA ASP A 123 3.29 -16.67 13.92
C ASP A 123 3.76 -16.33 15.35
N CYS A 124 4.93 -16.85 15.72
CA CYS A 124 5.50 -16.65 17.05
C CYS A 124 6.42 -15.41 17.12
N HIS A 125 6.29 -14.41 16.22
CA HIS A 125 7.18 -13.25 16.21
C HIS A 125 6.98 -12.26 17.37
N ALA A 126 5.93 -12.43 18.18
CA ALA A 126 5.76 -11.71 19.43
C ALA A 126 6.27 -12.54 20.61
N ALA A 127 7.26 -12.02 21.34
CA ALA A 127 7.52 -12.49 22.70
C ALA A 127 6.20 -12.43 23.49
N GLY A 128 5.68 -13.60 23.92
CA GLY A 128 4.37 -13.72 24.57
C GLY A 128 3.22 -14.26 23.70
N ALA A 129 3.50 -14.91 22.56
CA ALA A 129 2.48 -15.49 21.66
C ALA A 129 1.37 -16.32 22.36
N LEU A 130 1.69 -17.02 23.46
CA LEU A 130 0.71 -17.77 24.26
C LEU A 130 -0.30 -16.86 25.00
N ASP A 131 0.11 -15.68 25.46
CA ASP A 131 -0.77 -14.72 26.12
C ASP A 131 -1.61 -13.91 25.12
N ALA A 132 -1.07 -13.66 23.92
CA ALA A 132 -1.79 -13.00 22.83
C ALA A 132 -2.93 -13.88 22.28
N PHE A 133 -2.72 -15.20 22.16
CA PHE A 133 -3.75 -16.16 21.73
C PHE A 133 -5.01 -16.09 22.60
N ARG A 134 -4.85 -15.99 23.92
CA ARG A 134 -5.96 -15.93 24.88
C ARG A 134 -6.79 -14.64 24.78
N ARG A 135 -6.23 -13.55 24.22
CA ARG A 135 -6.90 -12.25 24.08
C ARG A 135 -7.62 -12.08 22.74
N CYS A 136 -7.10 -12.68 21.67
CA CYS A 136 -7.65 -12.49 20.31
C CYS A 136 -8.85 -13.41 20.00
N CYS A 137 -8.95 -14.56 20.67
CA CYS A 137 -10.02 -15.55 20.43
C CYS A 137 -11.17 -15.48 21.43
N ARG A 138 -11.58 -14.28 21.88
CA ARG A 138 -12.88 -14.07 22.54
C ARG A 138 -13.88 -13.46 21.58
#